data_AF-A0A5J4PZX8-F1
#
_entry.id   AF-A0A5J4PZX8-F1
#
_cell.length_a   1.000
_cell.length_b   1.000
_cell.length_c   1.000
_cell.angle_alpha   90.00
_cell.angle_beta   90.00
_cell.angle_gamma   90.00
#
_symmetry.space_group_name_H-M   'P 1'
#
loop_
_entity.id
_entity.type
_entity.pdbx_description
1 polymer ?
#
loop_
_entity_poly.entity_id
_entity_poly.type
_entity_poly.pdbx_seq_one_letter_code
_entity_poly.pdbx_strand_id
1 'polypeptide(L)'
;MSTIKTGNATIKMGNDEFILYIRKNYLCNTTNAILGRDIWVWIRNNDPNATQLNNGVPVPTMWDGSFGPTQLPQNATQFEFNRTLLVPLYGYLDALGTGDNNAGNAPSSHSTN
;
A
#
# COMPACT_ATOMS: atom_id res chain seq x y z
N MET A 1 -11.43 -24.41 -24.22
CA MET A 1 -11.04 -23.17 -23.52
C MET A 1 -11.22 -23.41 -22.04
N SER A 2 -10.12 -23.46 -21.28
CA SER A 2 -10.19 -23.68 -19.83
C SER A 2 -10.52 -22.35 -19.16
N THR A 3 -11.67 -22.29 -18.49
CA THR A 3 -12.07 -21.12 -17.72
C THR A 3 -11.09 -20.97 -16.56
N ILE A 4 -10.20 -19.97 -16.64
CA ILE A 4 -9.38 -19.58 -15.49
C ILE A 4 -10.39 -19.25 -14.37
N LYS A 5 -10.39 -20.03 -13.28
CA LYS A 5 -11.06 -19.61 -12.04
C LYS A 5 -10.37 -18.32 -11.60
N THR A 6 -10.98 -17.18 -11.87
CA THR A 6 -10.63 -15.91 -11.24
C THR A 6 -10.96 -16.08 -9.76
N GLY A 7 -9.99 -16.60 -8.99
CA GLY A 7 -10.06 -16.58 -7.53
C GLY A 7 -10.33 -15.15 -7.06
N ASN A 8 -11.04 -15.01 -5.93
CA ASN A 8 -11.59 -13.76 -5.39
C ASN A 8 -10.90 -12.49 -5.91
N ALA A 9 -11.68 -11.61 -6.55
CA ALA A 9 -11.21 -10.36 -7.13
C ALA A 9 -10.66 -9.38 -6.07
N THR A 10 -10.98 -9.58 -4.79
CA THR A 10 -10.53 -8.75 -3.69
C THR A 10 -9.44 -9.41 -2.84
N ILE A 11 -8.60 -8.59 -2.23
CA ILE A 11 -7.57 -8.99 -1.25
C ILE A 11 -7.73 -8.17 0.02
N LYS A 12 -7.31 -8.74 1.15
CA LYS A 12 -7.26 -8.08 2.46
C LYS A 12 -5.81 -7.94 2.91
N MET A 13 -5.36 -6.73 3.20
CA MET A 13 -4.00 -6.44 3.66
C MET A 13 -4.00 -5.22 4.58
N GLY A 14 -3.10 -5.19 5.55
CA GLY A 14 -2.84 -4.02 6.36
C GLY A 14 -2.00 -2.99 5.62
N ASN A 15 -1.99 -1.76 6.14
CA ASN A 15 -1.03 -0.77 5.68
C ASN A 15 0.40 -1.03 6.22
N ASP A 16 0.54 -1.90 7.21
CA ASP A 16 1.83 -2.28 7.78
C ASP A 16 2.68 -3.10 6.84
N GLU A 17 2.11 -4.00 6.01
CA GLU A 17 2.87 -4.71 4.98
C GLU A 17 3.48 -3.73 3.95
N PHE A 18 2.73 -2.70 3.57
CA PHE A 18 3.19 -1.69 2.61
C PHE A 18 4.24 -0.75 3.22
N ILE A 19 4.05 -0.35 4.47
CA ILE A 19 5.04 0.45 5.20
C ILE A 19 6.31 -0.36 5.43
N LEU A 20 6.21 -1.64 5.80
CA LEU A 20 7.34 -2.56 5.95
C LEU A 20 8.15 -2.65 4.64
N TYR A 21 7.48 -2.76 3.50
CA TYR A 21 8.14 -2.73 2.19
C TYR A 21 8.96 -1.45 2.02
N ILE A 22 8.38 -0.28 2.27
CA ILE A 22 9.08 1.01 2.15
C ILE A 22 10.30 1.06 3.07
N ARG A 23 10.13 0.70 4.36
CA ARG A 23 11.21 0.74 5.37
C ARG A 23 12.36 -0.22 5.06
N LYS A 24 12.09 -1.34 4.39
CA LYS A 24 13.12 -2.32 4.03
C LYS A 24 13.94 -1.91 2.81
N ASN A 25 13.35 -1.13 1.90
CA ASN A 25 13.97 -0.85 0.60
C ASN A 25 14.49 0.59 0.47
N TYR A 26 14.06 1.52 1.34
CA TYR A 26 14.39 2.94 1.21
C TYR A 26 14.71 3.60 2.55
N LEU A 27 15.62 4.60 2.50
CA LEU A 27 15.86 5.53 3.60
C LEU A 27 14.76 6.60 3.63
N CYS A 28 13.54 6.19 3.97
CA CYS A 28 12.38 7.06 4.04
C CYS A 28 12.17 7.56 5.47
N ASN A 29 12.09 8.88 5.66
CA ASN A 29 11.80 9.52 6.96
C ASN A 29 10.34 9.99 7.09
N THR A 30 9.51 9.74 6.08
CA THR A 30 8.07 10.02 6.12
C THR A 30 7.41 9.19 7.22
N THR A 31 6.49 9.77 7.99
CA THR A 31 5.89 9.08 9.13
C THR A 31 4.86 8.04 8.68
N ASN A 32 4.62 7.02 9.51
CA ASN A 32 3.62 5.97 9.26
C ASN A 32 2.21 6.55 9.07
N ALA A 33 1.89 7.66 9.73
CA ALA A 33 0.61 8.35 9.55
C ALA A 33 0.46 8.93 8.13
N ILE A 34 1.52 9.55 7.61
CA ILE A 34 1.53 10.12 6.25
C ILE A 34 1.53 8.98 5.22
N LEU A 35 2.42 8.00 5.36
CA LEU A 35 2.47 6.84 4.46
C LEU A 35 1.11 6.12 4.43
N GLY A 36 0.53 5.81 5.59
CA GLY A 36 -0.76 5.13 5.69
C GLY A 36 -1.90 5.91 5.04
N ARG A 37 -1.92 7.25 5.18
CA ARG A 37 -2.90 8.12 4.53
C ARG A 37 -2.73 8.08 3.00
N ASP A 38 -1.51 8.27 2.52
CA ASP A 38 -1.23 8.43 1.09
C ASP A 38 -1.48 7.11 0.35
N ILE A 39 -1.08 5.98 0.94
CA ILE A 39 -1.39 4.62 0.45
C ILE A 39 -2.91 4.42 0.35
N TRP A 40 -3.66 4.76 1.40
CA TRP A 40 -5.11 4.61 1.40
C TRP A 40 -5.79 5.49 0.34
N VAL A 41 -5.37 6.75 0.20
CA VAL A 41 -5.88 7.66 -0.83
C VAL A 41 -5.62 7.09 -2.22
N TRP A 42 -4.42 6.57 -2.47
CA TRP A 42 -4.09 5.96 -3.75
C TRP A 42 -4.97 4.74 -4.04
N ILE A 43 -5.14 3.83 -3.08
CA ILE A 43 -6.00 2.64 -3.23
C ILE A 43 -7.44 3.06 -3.54
N ARG A 44 -8.02 3.97 -2.75
CA ARG A 44 -9.41 4.43 -2.93
C ARG A 44 -9.63 5.10 -4.29
N ASN A 45 -8.65 5.85 -4.79
CA ASN A 45 -8.75 6.52 -6.08
C ASN A 45 -8.68 5.54 -7.27
N ASN A 46 -8.07 4.36 -7.08
CA ASN A 46 -7.90 3.35 -8.12
C ASN A 46 -8.89 2.17 -8.01
N ASP A 47 -9.54 2.00 -6.85
CA ASP A 47 -10.66 1.09 -6.65
C ASP A 47 -11.79 1.78 -5.89
N PRO A 48 -12.90 2.14 -6.58
CA PRO A 48 -14.04 2.81 -5.94
C PRO A 48 -14.79 1.92 -4.94
N ASN A 49 -14.56 0.60 -4.96
CA ASN A 49 -15.13 -0.34 -4.00
C ASN A 49 -14.19 -0.66 -2.83
N ALA A 50 -13.00 -0.04 -2.78
CA ALA A 50 -12.06 -0.25 -1.70
C ALA A 50 -12.67 0.20 -0.36
N THR A 51 -12.43 -0.58 0.69
CA THR A 51 -12.93 -0.28 2.03
C THR A 51 -11.83 -0.43 3.07
N GLN A 52 -11.96 0.33 4.16
CA GLN A 52 -11.21 0.06 5.38
C GLN A 52 -12.04 -0.89 6.24
N LEU A 53 -11.47 -2.04 6.59
CA LEU A 53 -12.12 -3.02 7.47
C LEU A 53 -12.21 -2.46 8.89
N ASN A 54 -13.08 -3.05 9.71
CA ASN A 54 -13.32 -2.64 11.10
C ASN A 54 -13.63 -1.13 11.25
N ASN A 55 -14.35 -0.56 10.27
CA ASN A 55 -14.67 0.88 10.21
C ASN A 55 -13.41 1.78 10.28
N GLY A 56 -12.28 1.30 9.75
CA GLY A 56 -11.01 2.03 9.76
C GLY A 56 -10.26 2.00 11.08
N VAL A 57 -10.78 1.33 12.12
CA VAL A 57 -10.10 1.18 13.41
C VAL A 57 -8.85 0.30 13.21
N PRO A 58 -7.63 0.84 13.46
CA PRO A 58 -6.41 0.06 13.33
C PRO A 58 -6.36 -1.10 14.33
N VAL A 59 -5.84 -2.24 13.90
CA VAL A 59 -5.63 -3.42 14.74
C VAL A 59 -4.13 -3.64 15.00
N PRO A 60 -3.73 -4.27 16.11
CA PRO A 60 -2.32 -4.56 16.36
C PRO A 60 -1.66 -5.34 15.22
N THR A 61 -0.46 -4.94 14.83
CA THR A 61 0.33 -5.67 13.83
C THR A 61 0.91 -6.95 14.40
N MET A 62 1.22 -7.93 13.54
CA MET A 62 1.90 -9.17 13.95
C MET A 62 3.43 -9.08 13.90
N TRP A 63 3.99 -7.89 13.69
CA TRP A 63 5.44 -7.71 13.64
C TRP A 63 6.05 -7.70 15.03
N ASP A 64 7.25 -8.26 15.15
CA ASP A 64 8.13 -8.07 16.29
C ASP A 64 9.16 -6.97 15.97
N GLY A 65 9.53 -6.15 16.96
CA GLY A 65 10.62 -5.20 16.85
C GLY A 65 10.34 -3.81 17.43
N SER A 66 11.09 -2.82 16.95
CA SER A 66 10.93 -1.43 17.37
C SER A 66 9.81 -0.74 16.60
N PHE A 67 8.89 -0.14 17.35
CA PHE A 67 7.79 0.64 16.81
C PHE A 67 8.02 2.13 17.01
N GLY A 68 7.59 2.93 16.04
CA GLY A 68 7.76 4.37 16.10
C GLY A 68 7.28 5.08 14.84
N PRO A 69 7.25 6.43 14.86
CA PRO A 69 6.71 7.21 13.75
C PRO A 69 7.40 6.96 12.40
N THR A 70 8.71 6.69 12.41
CA THR A 70 9.53 6.38 11.24
C THR A 70 10.07 4.94 11.24
N GLN A 71 9.56 4.10 12.14
CA GLN A 71 9.86 2.67 12.22
C GLN A 71 8.63 1.88 11.75
N LEU A 72 8.43 0.65 12.24
CA LEU A 72 7.20 -0.09 11.98
C LEU A 72 6.03 0.49 12.78
N PRO A 73 4.81 0.46 12.22
CA PRO A 73 3.62 0.82 12.97
C PRO A 73 3.28 -0.29 13.97
N GLN A 74 2.82 0.08 15.17
CA GLN A 74 2.34 -0.89 16.17
C GLN A 74 0.93 -1.40 15.83
N ASN A 75 0.12 -0.56 15.19
CA ASN A 75 -1.24 -0.87 14.74
C ASN A 75 -1.39 -0.50 13.27
N ALA A 76 -2.21 -1.24 12.55
CA ALA A 76 -2.43 -1.08 11.12
C ALA A 76 -3.91 -1.03 10.76
N THR A 77 -4.27 -0.12 9.87
CA THR A 77 -5.59 -0.14 9.24
C THR A 77 -5.59 -1.22 8.18
N GLN A 78 -6.62 -2.05 8.20
CA GLN A 78 -6.81 -3.15 7.26
C GLN A 78 -7.65 -2.66 6.08
N PHE A 79 -7.23 -2.98 4.87
CA PHE A 79 -7.90 -2.62 3.62
C PHE A 79 -8.45 -3.86 2.94
N GLU A 80 -9.60 -3.72 2.27
CA GLU A 80 -10.07 -4.66 1.26
C GLU A 80 -10.21 -3.93 -0.07
N PHE A 81 -9.57 -4.44 -1.12
CA PHE A 81 -9.53 -3.80 -2.44
C PHE A 81 -9.26 -4.81 -3.57
N ASN A 82 -9.42 -4.39 -4.82
CA ASN A 82 -9.19 -5.18 -6.01
C ASN A 82 -7.71 -5.61 -6.12
N ARG A 83 -7.47 -6.92 -6.09
CA ARG A 83 -6.11 -7.50 -6.08
C ARG A 83 -5.29 -7.17 -7.34
N THR A 84 -5.94 -6.80 -8.45
CA THR A 84 -5.22 -6.40 -9.67
C THR A 84 -4.40 -5.12 -9.47
N LEU A 85 -4.69 -4.35 -8.43
CA LEU A 85 -3.95 -3.14 -8.08
C LEU A 85 -2.61 -3.41 -7.39
N LEU A 86 -2.28 -4.64 -7.00
CA LEU A 86 -1.03 -4.92 -6.28
C LEU A 86 0.20 -4.47 -7.07
N VAL A 87 0.33 -4.85 -8.35
CA VAL A 87 1.49 -4.47 -9.17
C VAL A 87 1.64 -2.93 -9.26
N PRO A 88 0.63 -2.16 -9.68
CA PRO A 88 0.76 -0.70 -9.73
C PRO A 88 0.90 -0.06 -8.34
N LEU A 89 0.33 -0.65 -7.28
CA LEU A 89 0.49 -0.16 -5.91
C LEU A 89 1.96 -0.22 -5.49
N TYR A 90 2.67 -1.31 -5.75
CA TYR A 90 4.10 -1.39 -5.40
C TYR A 90 4.95 -0.35 -6.15
N GLY A 91 4.63 -0.04 -7.41
CA GLY A 91 5.27 1.07 -8.11
C GLY A 91 5.01 2.44 -7.46
N TYR A 92 3.82 2.63 -6.86
CA TYR A 92 3.53 3.81 -6.05
C TYR A 92 4.30 3.82 -4.71
N LEU A 93 4.46 2.67 -4.06
CA LEU A 93 5.27 2.54 -2.85
C LEU A 93 6.74 2.89 -3.10
N ASP A 94 7.28 2.51 -4.26
CA ASP A 94 8.65 2.87 -4.67
C ASP A 94 8.82 4.40 -4.71
N ALA A 95 7.87 5.10 -5.32
CA ALA A 95 7.89 6.57 -5.40
C ALA A 95 7.75 7.24 -4.02
N LEU A 96 6.91 6.70 -3.14
CA LEU A 96 6.84 7.15 -1.73
C LEU A 96 8.16 6.92 -0.98
N GLY A 97 8.84 5.81 -1.29
CA GLY A 97 10.13 5.45 -0.70
C GLY A 97 11.28 6.35 -1.13
N THR A 98 11.34 6.74 -2.40
CA THR A 98 12.39 7.63 -2.94
C THR A 98 12.19 9.11 -2.60
N GLY A 99 11.01 9.49 -2.08
CA GLY A 99 10.65 10.88 -1.82
C GLY A 99 10.20 11.63 -3.07
N ASP A 100 9.84 10.91 -4.13
CA ASP A 100 9.23 11.47 -5.33
C ASP A 100 7.75 11.77 -5.06
N ASN A 101 7.51 12.95 -4.49
CA ASN A 101 6.19 13.46 -4.11
C ASN A 101 5.24 13.73 -5.32
N ASN A 102 5.65 13.34 -6.53
CA ASN A 102 4.94 13.56 -7.81
C ASN A 102 4.24 12.31 -8.35
N ALA A 103 3.94 11.32 -7.51
CA ALA A 103 3.28 10.08 -7.93
C ALA A 103 1.76 10.23 -8.25
N GLY A 104 1.29 11.47 -8.49
CA GLY A 104 -0.01 11.76 -9.11
C GLY A 104 -0.03 11.50 -10.62
N ASN A 105 1.11 11.20 -11.25
CA ASN A 105 1.19 10.70 -12.60
C ASN A 105 1.96 9.38 -12.61
N ALA A 106 1.25 8.27 -12.77
CA ALA A 106 1.85 7.01 -13.15
C ALA A 106 2.73 7.22 -14.40
N PRO A 107 3.89 6.56 -14.54
CA PRO A 107 4.68 6.66 -15.76
C PRO A 107 3.85 6.10 -16.92
N SER A 108 3.48 6.99 -17.85
CA SER A 108 3.09 6.58 -19.19
C SER A 108 4.25 5.82 -19.81
N SER A 109 4.02 4.54 -20.08
CA SER A 109 4.73 3.70 -21.06
C SER A 109 6.23 3.96 -21.21
N HIS A 110 7.06 3.07 -20.65
CA HIS A 110 8.44 2.93 -21.09
C HIS A 110 8.46 2.63 -22.60
N SER A 111 8.86 3.63 -23.37
CA SER A 111 9.23 3.52 -24.77
C SER A 111 10.37 2.53 -24.89
N THR A 112 10.16 1.48 -25.66
CA THR A 112 11.20 0.63 -26.21
C THR A 112 12.16 1.47 -27.04
N ASN A 113 13.46 1.36 -26.76
CA ASN A 113 14.53 1.55 -27.73
C ASN A 113 15.30 0.24 -27.84
#